data_AF-X6L349-F1
#
_entry.id   AF-X6L349-F1
#
_cell.length_a   1.000
_cell.length_b   1.000
_cell.length_c   1.000
_cell.angle_alpha   90.00
_cell.angle_beta   90.00
_cell.angle_gamma   90.00
#
_symmetry.space_group_name_H-M   'P 1'
#
loop_
_entity.id
_entity.type
_entity.pdbx_description
1 polymer ?
#
loop_
_entity_poly.entity_id
_entity_poly.type
_entity_poly.pdbx_seq_one_letter_code
_entity_poly.pdbx_strand_id
1 'polypeptide(L)' 'MNAFFDFMLSPAGLAVYAAFWAFKLTLGAWLLRRAMRLVPVHVRDGWRTRMIGWRLLLRGRMP' A
#
# COMPACT_ATOMS: atom_id res chain seq x y z
N MET A 1 26.90 -26.30 3.92
CA MET A 1 25.61 -25.57 3.95
C MET A 1 25.87 -24.14 3.54
N ASN A 2 25.02 -23.54 2.71
CA ASN A 2 25.26 -22.22 2.16
C ASN A 2 24.79 -21.17 3.17
N ALA A 3 25.75 -20.47 3.80
CA ALA A 3 25.53 -19.50 4.88
C ALA A 3 24.48 -18.43 4.54
N PHE A 4 24.28 -18.14 3.26
CA PHE A 4 23.22 -17.26 2.78
C PHE A 4 21.82 -17.79 3.13
N PHE A 5 21.55 -19.07 2.90
CA PHE A 5 20.26 -19.69 3.19
C PHE A 5 20.04 -19.85 4.70
N ASP A 6 21.10 -20.15 5.46
CA ASP A 6 21.03 -20.22 6.92
C ASP A 6 20.66 -18.86 7.53
N PHE A 7 21.23 -17.77 7.00
CA PHE A 7 20.84 -16.42 7.41
C PHE A 7 19.42 -16.05 6.94
N MET A 8 19.07 -16.33 5.68
CA MET A 8 17.78 -15.96 5.11
C MET A 8 16.59 -16.67 5.80
N LEU A 9 16.78 -17.92 6.22
CA LEU A 9 15.79 -18.72 6.94
C LEU A 9 15.88 -18.57 8.47
N SER A 10 16.90 -17.87 8.98
CA SER A 10 16.99 -17.55 10.40
C SER A 10 15.89 -16.57 10.82
N PRO A 11 15.52 -16.54 12.12
CA PRO A 11 14.61 -15.53 12.65
C PRO A 11 15.07 -14.09 12.37
N ALA A 12 16.38 -13.85 12.36
CA ALA A 12 16.96 -12.54 12.06
C ALA A 12 16.76 -12.15 10.58
N GLY A 13 17.00 -13.07 9.64
CA GLY A 13 16.77 -12.84 8.21
C GLY A 13 15.30 -12.56 7.91
N LEU A 14 14.39 -13.31 8.55
CA LEU A 14 12.96 -13.11 8.42
C LEU A 14 12.52 -11.75 8.98
N ALA A 15 13.09 -11.33 10.13
CA ALA A 15 12.83 -10.03 10.72
C ALA A 15 13.31 -8.88 9.82
N VAL A 16 14.50 -8.99 9.22
CA VAL A 16 15.03 -8.00 8.27
C VAL A 16 14.14 -7.93 7.03
N TYR A 17 13.71 -9.07 6.50
CA TYR A 17 12.81 -9.12 5.35
C TYR A 17 11.44 -8.48 5.66
N ALA A 18 10.86 -8.81 6.82
CA ALA A 18 9.62 -8.19 7.27
C ALA A 18 9.78 -6.68 7.50
N ALA A 19 10.88 -6.25 8.10
CA ALA A 19 11.20 -4.84 8.33
C ALA A 19 11.37 -4.08 7.00
N PHE A 20 12.05 -4.68 6.02
CA PHE A 20 12.17 -4.11 4.67
C PHE A 20 10.81 -3.85 4.05
N TRP A 21 9.90 -4.83 4.09
CA TRP A 21 8.54 -4.68 3.57
C TRP A 21 7.73 -3.64 4.35
N ALA A 22 7.77 -3.69 5.68
CA ALA A 22 7.07 -2.74 6.54
C ALA A 22 7.53 -1.30 6.27
N PHE A 23 8.84 -1.10 6.13
CA PHE A 23 9.41 0.19 5.77
C PHE A 23 8.94 0.65 4.39
N LYS A 24 9.04 -0.21 3.37
CA LYS A 24 8.62 0.09 2.00
C LYS A 24 7.15 0.49 1.92
N LEU A 25 6.27 -0.25 2.60
CA LEU A 25 4.83 0.04 2.62
C LEU A 25 4.52 1.33 3.38
N THR A 26 5.18 1.55 4.52
CA THR A 26 4.97 2.77 5.33
C THR A 26 5.43 4.01 4.57
N LEU A 27 6.60 3.94 3.95
CA LEU A 27 7.18 5.03 3.18
C LEU A 27 6.41 5.27 1.87
N GLY A 28 6.00 4.20 1.19
CA GLY A 28 5.12 4.27 0.02
C GLY A 28 3.77 4.91 0.34
N ALA A 29 3.13 4.51 1.45
CA ALA A 29 1.88 5.12 1.90
C ALA A 29 2.06 6.59 2.29
N TRP A 30 3.18 6.94 2.92
CA TRP A 30 3.50 8.34 3.24
C TRP A 30 3.69 9.17 1.98
N LEU A 31 4.44 8.66 1.00
CA LEU A 31 4.69 9.33 -0.27
C LEU A 31 3.41 9.47 -1.09
N LEU A 32 2.56 8.44 -1.13
CA LEU A 32 1.24 8.52 -1.78
C LEU A 32 0.34 9.58 -1.13
N ARG A 33 0.31 9.64 0.21
CA ARG A 33 -0.41 10.69 0.94
C ARG A 33 0.14 12.08 0.61
N ARG A 34 1.45 12.22 0.49
CA ARG A 34 2.10 13.49 0.13
C ARG A 34 1.79 13.88 -1.32
N ALA A 35 1.88 12.94 -2.24
CA ALA A 35 1.53 13.13 -3.65
C ALA A 35 0.07 13.56 -3.80
N MET A 36 -0.86 12.92 -3.08
CA MET A 36 -2.28 13.29 -3.07
C MET A 36 -2.55 14.72 -2.58
N ARG A 37 -1.63 15.36 -1.82
CA ARG A 37 -1.76 16.78 -1.46
C ARG A 37 -1.37 17.72 -2.60
N LEU A 38 -0.56 17.24 -3.55
CA LEU A 38 -0.16 17.99 -4.74
C LEU A 38 -1.13 17.78 -5.92
N VAL A 39 -2.02 16.79 -5.82
CA VAL A 39 -3.02 16.50 -6.85
C VAL A 39 -4.07 17.62 -6.89
N PRO A 40 -4.36 18.20 -8.07
CA PRO A 40 -5.38 19.22 -8.24
C PRO A 40 -6.78 18.73 -7.84
N VAL A 41 -7.60 19.65 -7.31
CA VAL A 41 -8.94 19.38 -6.74
C VAL A 41 -9.85 18.64 -7.74
N HIS A 42 -9.81 19.02 -9.01
CA HIS A 42 -10.62 18.40 -10.07
C HIS A 42 -10.28 16.91 -10.34
N VAL A 43 -9.04 16.48 -10.08
CA VAL A 43 -8.66 15.06 -10.16
C VAL A 43 -9.11 14.32 -8.90
N ARG A 44 -9.04 14.98 -7.74
CA ARG A 44 -9.42 14.41 -6.45
C ARG A 44 -10.92 14.11 -6.37
N ASP A 45 -11.76 14.96 -6.96
CA ASP A 45 -13.22 14.74 -7.03
C ASP A 45 -13.58 13.56 -7.94
N GLY A 46 -12.92 13.41 -9.10
CA GLY A 46 -13.12 12.25 -9.97
C GLY A 46 -12.78 10.92 -9.29
N TRP A 47 -11.70 10.89 -8.49
CA TRP A 47 -11.32 9.72 -7.69
C TRP A 47 -12.32 9.43 -6.57
N ARG A 48 -12.82 10.46 -5.89
CA ARG A 48 -13.84 10.32 -4.84
C ARG A 48 -15.14 9.73 -5.39
N THR A 49 -15.60 10.21 -6.54
CA THR A 49 -16.81 9.70 -7.21
C THR A 49 -16.64 8.24 -7.65
N ARG A 50 -15.47 7.88 -8.19
CA ARG A 50 -15.14 6.48 -8.54
C ARG A 50 -15.10 5.56 -7.32
N MET A 51 -14.48 5.97 -6.22
CA MET A 51 -14.45 5.16 -4.98
C MET A 51 -15.84 4.96 -4.38
N ILE A 52 -16.70 5.99 -4.40
CA ILE A 52 -18.08 5.89 -3.93
C ILE A 52 -18.87 4.93 -4.83
N GLY A 53 -18.72 5.03 -6.15
CA GLY A 53 -19.34 4.10 -7.11
C GLY A 53 -18.93 2.65 -6.90
N TRP A 54 -17.62 2.39 -6.73
CA TRP A 54 -17.11 1.06 -6.39
C TRP A 54 -17.67 0.53 -5.06
N ARG A 55 -17.76 1.39 -4.04
CA ARG A 55 -18.32 1.01 -2.74
C ARG A 55 -19.82 0.71 -2.83
N LEU A 56 -20.56 1.39 -3.69
CA LEU A 56 -21.99 1.14 -3.93
C LEU A 56 -22.22 -0.15 -4.73
N LEU A 57 -21.37 -0.43 -5.74
CA LEU A 57 -21.34 -1.69 -6.49
C LEU A 57 -21.05 -2.88 -5.58
N LEU A 58 -20.02 -2.79 -4.74
CA LEU A 58 -19.68 -3.82 -3.76
C LEU A 58 -20.78 -4.04 -2.70
N ARG A 59 -21.65 -3.04 -2.49
CA ARG A 59 -22.77 -3.13 -1.55
C ARG A 59 -24.07 -3.62 -2.20
N GLY A 60 -24.05 -3.95 -3.50
CA GLY A 60 -25.21 -4.43 -4.24
C GLY A 60 -26.38 -3.44 -4.28
N ARG A 61 -26.11 -2.13 -4.09
CA ARG A 61 -27.13 -1.06 -4.07
C ARG A 61 -27.07 -0.20 -5.33
N MET A 62 -27.05 -0.83 -6.49
CA MET A 62 -27.45 -0.14 -7.72
C MET A 62 -28.76 -0.78 -8.21
N PRO A 63 -29.78 0.03 -8.57
CA PRO A 63 -30.98 -0.46 -9.25
C PRO A 63 -30.64 -1.02 -10.64
#